data_AF-A0A8C4QJK7-F1
#
_entry.id   AF-A0A8C4QJK7-F1
#
_cell.length_a   1.000
_cell.length_b   1.000
_cell.length_c   1.000
_cell.angle_alpha   90.00
_cell.angle_beta   90.00
_cell.angle_gamma   90.00
#
_symmetry.space_group_name_H-M   'P 1'
#
loop_
_entity.id
_entity.type
_entity.pdbx_description
1 polymer ?
#
loop_
_entity_poly.entity_id
_entity_poly.type
_entity_poly.pdbx_seq_one_letter_code
_entity_poly.pdbx_strand_id
1 'polypeptide(L)'
;MPTEDARKTFLISMAAEFLGIAADKVTCKELQESSALNSFLEDGSVGMLVGCCDAGELHLDNEVNAVEGRGTIIVFYKVHARPIMFGDLRNNILVLSFSGSAISSLYTAVRQVYSPILLKHEWWETNSESRLHKLLMELQAVLGRLARLGPASQLSDSIDMEEHLSGIIIPSDEFEFWAEVAGSLGPGPRRERAQHFQTLFQPLVKLFSHCETWQLDEGQDLVDVSHQVIEEVWGQTEHSPYPESRMQHLLHLIAGAFCWLVRHRLSTLDIWTGSFGFVQPMLNKAETVCRGWLDACQQLTRPGTLRHWHGDCVQPEELVELADRLREVQLLRTMLSQVEILLSPLEQETLGVKQTLQPLCSQNPFHYIMHNQAPWRAAVSEFDSGMVQAERKAAEKLALRLRGAQGSVVQLLAEFLRFRELMARPNVSHALYTERETLLGRLLEHIRALRADFRQCCHGTPGEPGGPLAGKNLPEVVNNIVWVRQLEAKASFFSCKEDLHEQF
;
A
#
# COMPACT_ATOMS: atom_id res chain seq x y z
N MET A 1 17.50 -42.65 -34.00
CA MET A 1 17.19 -41.73 -32.88
C MET A 1 15.82 -41.15 -33.20
N PRO A 2 14.76 -41.47 -32.44
CA PRO A 2 13.47 -40.85 -32.72
C PRO A 2 13.63 -39.35 -32.48
N THR A 3 13.33 -38.57 -33.51
CA THR A 3 13.27 -37.11 -33.45
C THR A 3 12.27 -36.73 -32.37
N GLU A 4 12.72 -36.10 -31.28
CA GLU A 4 11.84 -35.55 -30.26
C GLU A 4 10.83 -34.63 -30.93
N ASP A 5 9.55 -34.89 -30.73
CA ASP A 5 8.51 -34.03 -31.29
C ASP A 5 8.55 -32.68 -30.57
N ALA A 6 9.01 -31.66 -31.28
CA ALA A 6 9.14 -30.31 -30.75
C ALA A 6 7.79 -29.74 -30.27
N ARG A 7 6.65 -30.22 -30.80
CA ARG A 7 5.30 -29.85 -30.34
C ARG A 7 5.03 -30.34 -28.92
N LYS A 8 5.39 -31.59 -28.64
CA LYS A 8 5.25 -32.22 -27.33
C LYS A 8 6.13 -31.53 -26.30
N THR A 9 7.38 -31.28 -26.69
CA THR A 9 8.37 -30.62 -25.84
C THR A 9 7.90 -29.23 -25.42
N PHE A 10 7.30 -28.47 -26.34
CA PHE A 10 6.76 -27.14 -26.07
C PHE A 10 5.61 -27.15 -25.06
N LEU A 11 4.64 -28.07 -25.20
CA LEU A 11 3.50 -28.16 -24.28
C LEU A 11 3.94 -28.62 -22.89
N ILE A 12 4.84 -29.60 -22.81
CA ILE A 12 5.38 -30.11 -21.55
C ILE A 12 6.20 -29.02 -20.84
N SER A 13 7.07 -28.29 -21.57
CA SER A 13 7.87 -27.22 -20.97
C SER A 13 7.00 -26.10 -20.42
N MET A 14 5.97 -25.70 -21.17
CA MET A 14 5.04 -24.64 -20.74
C MET A 14 4.24 -25.06 -19.50
N ALA A 15 3.74 -26.29 -19.46
CA ALA A 15 3.03 -26.81 -18.30
C ALA A 15 3.94 -26.92 -17.07
N ALA A 16 5.17 -27.41 -17.24
CA ALA A 16 6.12 -27.56 -16.15
C ALA A 16 6.60 -26.22 -15.58
N GLU A 17 6.90 -25.25 -16.44
CA GLU A 17 7.30 -23.90 -16.02
C GLU A 17 6.18 -23.22 -15.25
N PHE A 18 4.94 -23.30 -15.76
CA PHE A 18 3.78 -22.72 -15.10
C PHE A 18 3.47 -23.36 -13.74
N LEU A 19 3.66 -24.68 -13.62
CA LEU A 19 3.41 -25.44 -12.39
C LEU A 19 4.60 -25.46 -11.42
N GLY A 20 5.71 -24.78 -11.75
CA GLY A 20 6.89 -24.71 -10.90
C GLY A 20 7.64 -26.04 -10.71
N ILE A 21 7.54 -26.95 -11.69
CA ILE A 21 8.17 -28.27 -11.63
C ILE A 21 9.64 -28.14 -12.05
N ALA A 22 10.55 -28.67 -11.22
CA ALA A 22 12.00 -28.63 -11.49
C ALA A 22 12.34 -29.34 -12.82
N ALA A 23 13.20 -28.74 -13.63
CA ALA A 23 13.56 -29.20 -14.98
C ALA A 23 13.99 -30.68 -15.05
N ASP A 24 14.57 -31.20 -13.96
CA ASP A 24 15.03 -32.59 -13.84
C ASP A 24 13.88 -33.62 -13.85
N LYS A 25 12.64 -33.21 -13.53
CA LYS A 25 11.43 -34.05 -13.56
C LYS A 25 10.58 -33.86 -14.83
N VAL A 26 10.95 -32.92 -15.70
CA VAL A 26 10.17 -32.53 -16.90
C VAL A 26 10.46 -33.45 -18.10
N THR A 27 11.60 -34.15 -18.06
CA THR A 27 12.11 -35.00 -19.15
C THR A 27 11.86 -36.49 -18.95
N CYS A 28 10.71 -36.86 -18.38
CA CYS A 28 10.28 -38.26 -18.37
C CYS A 28 9.87 -38.68 -19.78
N LYS A 29 10.53 -39.69 -20.36
CA LYS A 29 10.12 -40.32 -21.63
C LYS A 29 8.64 -40.73 -21.63
N GLU A 30 8.13 -41.07 -20.46
CA GLU A 30 6.72 -41.39 -20.18
C GLU A 30 5.76 -40.24 -20.55
N LEU A 31 6.16 -38.98 -20.35
CA LEU A 31 5.34 -37.81 -20.71
C LEU A 31 5.34 -37.55 -22.22
N GLN A 32 6.45 -37.83 -22.91
CA GLN A 32 6.52 -37.75 -24.38
C GLN A 32 5.73 -38.88 -25.06
N GLU A 33 5.57 -40.02 -24.38
CA GLU A 33 4.80 -41.18 -24.82
C GLU A 33 3.33 -41.13 -24.38
N SER A 34 2.92 -40.10 -23.63
CA SER A 34 1.54 -39.94 -23.13
C SER A 34 0.50 -40.02 -24.24
N SER A 35 -0.50 -40.89 -24.06
CA SER A 35 -1.62 -41.06 -24.98
C SER A 35 -2.51 -39.82 -25.04
N ALA A 36 -2.63 -39.07 -23.94
CA ALA A 36 -3.36 -37.80 -23.86
C ALA A 36 -2.71 -36.74 -24.77
N LEU A 37 -1.38 -36.61 -24.70
CA LEU A 37 -0.62 -35.67 -25.53
C LEU A 37 -0.68 -36.04 -27.02
N ASN A 38 -0.56 -37.33 -27.34
CA ASN A 38 -0.66 -37.82 -28.73
C ASN A 38 -2.04 -37.55 -29.33
N SER A 39 -3.10 -37.91 -28.59
CA SER A 39 -4.47 -37.70 -29.03
C SER A 39 -4.81 -36.22 -29.15
N PHE A 40 -4.36 -35.36 -28.23
CA PHE A 40 -4.49 -33.92 -28.38
C PHE A 40 -3.75 -33.37 -29.61
N LEU A 41 -2.58 -33.89 -30.00
CA LEU A 41 -1.88 -33.37 -31.19
C LEU A 41 -2.44 -33.90 -32.51
N GLU A 42 -2.84 -35.17 -32.55
CA GLU A 42 -3.15 -35.89 -33.78
C GLU A 42 -4.66 -36.02 -34.07
N ASP A 43 -5.51 -36.07 -33.05
CA ASP A 43 -6.94 -36.22 -33.21
C ASP A 43 -7.64 -34.85 -33.23
N GLY A 44 -8.32 -34.52 -34.33
CA GLY A 44 -9.09 -33.28 -34.46
C GLY A 44 -10.30 -33.22 -33.51
N SER A 45 -10.79 -34.35 -33.03
CA SER A 45 -11.93 -34.46 -32.10
C SER A 45 -11.54 -34.13 -30.66
N VAL A 46 -10.30 -34.39 -30.27
CA VAL A 46 -9.76 -34.04 -28.95
C VAL A 46 -9.40 -32.56 -28.94
N GLY A 47 -10.25 -31.76 -28.31
CA GLY A 47 -10.12 -30.30 -28.26
C GLY A 47 -9.31 -29.77 -27.08
N MET A 48 -9.02 -30.59 -26.07
CA MET A 48 -8.43 -30.13 -24.80
C MET A 48 -7.33 -31.05 -24.30
N LEU A 49 -6.38 -30.47 -23.58
CA LEU A 49 -5.32 -31.13 -22.83
C LEU A 49 -5.15 -30.39 -21.50
N VAL A 50 -5.23 -31.13 -20.40
CA VAL A 50 -5.18 -30.62 -19.04
C VAL A 50 -3.88 -31.09 -18.40
N GLY A 51 -3.14 -30.15 -17.81
CA GLY A 51 -1.96 -30.41 -16.98
C GLY A 51 -2.26 -30.11 -15.52
N CYS A 52 -1.97 -31.05 -14.63
CA CYS A 52 -2.00 -30.83 -13.19
C CYS A 52 -0.70 -31.29 -12.54
N CYS A 53 -0.37 -30.68 -11.40
CA CYS A 53 0.76 -31.06 -10.57
C CYS A 53 0.24 -31.83 -9.35
N ASP A 54 0.57 -33.10 -9.24
CA ASP A 54 0.33 -33.90 -8.03
C ASP A 54 1.66 -34.38 -7.46
N ALA A 55 1.90 -34.14 -6.17
CA ALA A 55 3.15 -34.47 -5.47
C ALA A 55 4.47 -34.02 -6.18
N GLY A 56 4.42 -32.99 -7.03
CA GLY A 56 5.57 -32.50 -7.79
C GLY A 56 5.87 -33.29 -9.07
N GLU A 57 4.90 -34.06 -9.58
CA GLU A 57 4.91 -34.72 -10.90
C GLU A 57 3.81 -34.12 -11.80
N LEU A 58 4.11 -34.04 -13.10
CA LEU A 58 3.18 -33.52 -14.12
C LEU A 58 2.27 -34.65 -14.60
N HIS A 59 0.96 -34.47 -14.50
CA HIS A 59 -0.03 -35.37 -15.10
C HIS A 59 -0.75 -34.67 -16.24
N LEU A 60 -0.93 -35.39 -17.35
CA LEU A 60 -1.61 -34.91 -18.56
C LEU A 60 -2.86 -35.76 -18.82
N ASP A 61 -4.00 -35.11 -19.00
CA ASP A 61 -5.28 -35.75 -19.30
C ASP A 61 -6.05 -34.96 -20.38
N ASN A 62 -7.01 -35.57 -21.06
CA ASN A 62 -7.84 -34.91 -22.07
C ASN A 62 -9.18 -34.40 -21.53
N GLU A 63 -9.53 -34.79 -20.31
CA GLU A 63 -10.76 -34.40 -19.64
C GLU A 63 -10.44 -33.55 -18.41
N VAL A 64 -11.31 -32.56 -18.14
CA VAL A 64 -11.25 -31.82 -16.89
C VAL A 64 -11.89 -32.69 -15.81
N ASN A 65 -11.10 -33.61 -15.27
CA ASN A 65 -11.48 -34.32 -14.06
C ASN A 65 -11.37 -33.33 -12.92
N ALA A 66 -12.52 -32.81 -12.47
CA ALA A 66 -12.64 -31.87 -11.37
C ALA A 66 -12.20 -32.55 -10.06
N VAL A 67 -10.89 -32.64 -9.84
CA VAL A 67 -10.34 -32.89 -8.51
C VAL A 67 -10.43 -31.57 -7.77
N GLU A 68 -11.65 -31.23 -7.35
CA GLU A 68 -11.89 -30.12 -6.43
C GLU A 68 -10.94 -30.28 -5.23
N GLY A 69 -10.00 -29.35 -5.08
CA GLY A 69 -9.18 -29.22 -3.89
C GLY A 69 -7.70 -29.57 -3.98
N ARG A 70 -7.12 -29.87 -5.16
CA ARG A 70 -5.66 -30.05 -5.26
C ARG A 70 -5.03 -29.38 -6.48
N GLY A 71 -4.34 -28.26 -6.22
CA GLY A 71 -3.31 -27.71 -7.09
C GLY A 71 -3.76 -26.69 -8.14
N THR A 72 -2.76 -26.06 -8.75
CA THR A 72 -2.90 -25.21 -9.94
C THR A 72 -3.08 -26.12 -11.16
N ILE A 73 -4.01 -25.76 -12.05
CA ILE A 73 -4.30 -26.50 -13.28
C ILE A 73 -4.01 -25.60 -14.49
N ILE A 74 -3.43 -26.18 -15.53
CA ILE A 74 -3.25 -25.55 -16.85
C ILE A 74 -4.07 -26.33 -17.88
N VAL A 75 -4.84 -25.63 -18.71
CA VAL A 75 -5.69 -26.21 -19.75
C VAL A 75 -5.30 -25.62 -21.09
N PHE A 76 -4.88 -26.48 -22.00
CA PHE A 76 -4.68 -26.17 -23.41
C PHE A 76 -5.93 -26.56 -24.17
N TYR A 77 -6.42 -25.68 -25.05
CA TYR A 77 -7.55 -26.01 -25.92
C TYR A 77 -7.35 -25.50 -27.34
N LYS A 78 -7.93 -26.22 -28.29
CA LYS A 78 -7.81 -25.93 -29.71
C LYS A 78 -8.83 -24.89 -30.16
N VAL A 79 -8.40 -23.95 -30.97
CA VAL A 79 -9.28 -23.00 -31.66
C VAL A 79 -10.00 -23.66 -32.84
N HIS A 80 -9.31 -24.58 -33.52
CA HIS A 80 -9.81 -25.30 -34.69
C HIS A 80 -9.69 -26.81 -34.48
N ALA A 81 -10.77 -27.55 -34.76
CA ALA A 81 -10.88 -29.01 -34.69
C ALA A 81 -10.07 -29.71 -35.81
N ARG A 82 -8.75 -29.55 -35.76
CA ARG A 82 -7.79 -30.13 -36.71
C ARG A 82 -6.52 -30.59 -35.99
N PRO A 83 -5.76 -31.54 -36.56
CA PRO A 83 -4.45 -31.92 -36.04
C PRO A 83 -3.52 -30.70 -35.98
N ILE A 84 -2.72 -30.60 -34.92
CA ILE A 84 -1.86 -29.43 -34.69
C ILE A 84 -0.54 -29.62 -35.44
N MET A 85 -0.32 -28.80 -36.46
CA MET A 85 0.95 -28.74 -37.18
C MET A 85 1.96 -27.87 -36.42
N PHE A 86 3.26 -28.12 -36.61
CA PHE A 86 4.33 -27.39 -35.90
C PHE A 86 4.25 -25.86 -36.07
N GLY A 87 3.89 -25.39 -37.28
CA GLY A 87 3.73 -23.95 -37.56
C GLY A 87 2.49 -23.30 -36.92
N ASP A 88 1.52 -24.09 -36.46
CA ASP A 88 0.22 -23.62 -35.98
C ASP A 88 0.08 -23.64 -34.45
N LEU A 89 1.11 -24.12 -33.73
CA LEU A 89 1.08 -24.27 -32.27
C LEU A 89 0.60 -23.01 -31.54
N ARG A 90 1.13 -21.84 -31.90
CA ARG A 90 0.87 -20.58 -31.20
C ARG A 90 -0.45 -19.91 -31.57
N ASN A 91 -1.01 -20.26 -32.73
CA ASN A 91 -2.23 -19.64 -33.25
C ASN A 91 -3.47 -20.52 -33.00
N ASN A 92 -3.28 -21.84 -32.90
CA ASN A 92 -4.36 -22.80 -32.75
C ASN A 92 -4.51 -23.35 -31.33
N ILE A 93 -3.55 -23.09 -30.42
CA ILE A 93 -3.65 -23.47 -29.01
C ILE A 93 -3.82 -22.21 -28.16
N LEU A 94 -4.85 -22.22 -27.33
CA LEU A 94 -5.04 -21.25 -26.26
C LEU A 94 -4.81 -21.92 -24.91
N VAL A 95 -4.36 -21.12 -23.94
CA VAL A 95 -3.98 -21.59 -22.61
C VAL A 95 -4.85 -20.87 -21.58
N LEU A 96 -5.50 -21.64 -20.72
CA LEU A 96 -6.17 -21.15 -19.52
C LEU A 96 -5.50 -21.77 -18.31
N SER A 97 -5.43 -21.02 -17.23
CA SER A 97 -4.96 -21.55 -15.96
C SER A 97 -5.90 -21.11 -14.85
N PHE A 98 -6.06 -21.99 -13.87
CA PHE A 98 -6.83 -21.68 -12.68
C PHE A 98 -6.30 -22.43 -11.47
N SER A 99 -6.43 -21.82 -10.31
CA SER A 99 -6.10 -22.38 -9.01
C SER A 99 -7.35 -22.34 -8.12
N GLY A 100 -7.63 -23.47 -7.46
CA GLY A 100 -8.83 -23.59 -6.62
C GLY A 100 -10.12 -23.77 -7.44
N SER A 101 -11.08 -22.86 -7.27
CA SER A 101 -12.41 -22.99 -7.88
C SER A 101 -12.45 -22.48 -9.33
N ALA A 102 -13.04 -23.27 -10.23
CA ALA A 102 -13.31 -22.85 -11.61
C ALA A 102 -14.21 -21.60 -11.65
N ILE A 103 -15.12 -21.45 -10.68
CA ILE A 103 -16.02 -20.29 -10.58
C ILE A 103 -15.22 -19.04 -10.24
N SER A 104 -14.30 -19.09 -9.27
CA SER A 104 -13.48 -17.93 -8.92
C SER A 104 -12.55 -17.54 -10.06
N SER A 105 -12.00 -18.51 -10.78
CA SER A 105 -11.18 -18.21 -11.96
C SER A 105 -11.98 -17.60 -13.10
N LEU A 106 -13.19 -18.11 -13.37
CA LEU A 106 -14.06 -17.54 -14.40
C LEU A 106 -14.50 -16.13 -14.01
N TYR A 107 -14.87 -15.92 -12.75
CA TYR A 107 -15.20 -14.59 -12.21
C TYR A 107 -14.05 -13.60 -12.43
N THR A 108 -12.83 -13.97 -12.04
CA THR A 108 -11.64 -13.13 -12.21
C THR A 108 -11.34 -12.87 -13.69
N ALA A 109 -11.39 -13.90 -14.54
CA ALA A 109 -11.13 -13.75 -15.98
C ALA A 109 -12.15 -12.82 -16.64
N VAL A 110 -13.43 -12.97 -16.33
CA VAL A 110 -14.49 -12.07 -16.82
C VAL A 110 -14.25 -10.66 -16.31
N ARG A 111 -14.04 -10.46 -15.01
CA ARG A 111 -13.89 -9.13 -14.38
C ARG A 111 -12.64 -8.39 -14.85
N GLN A 112 -11.48 -9.07 -14.93
CA GLN A 112 -10.20 -8.42 -15.18
C GLN A 112 -9.79 -8.39 -16.66
N VAL A 113 -10.16 -9.40 -17.45
CA VAL A 113 -9.71 -9.52 -18.86
C VAL A 113 -10.85 -9.17 -19.81
N TYR A 114 -11.94 -9.93 -19.78
CA TYR A 114 -12.97 -9.80 -20.82
C TYR A 114 -13.78 -8.52 -20.70
N SER A 115 -14.15 -8.11 -19.49
CA SER A 115 -15.02 -6.95 -19.30
C SER A 115 -14.35 -5.64 -19.73
N PRO A 116 -13.12 -5.32 -19.30
CA PRO A 116 -12.44 -4.11 -19.78
C PRO A 116 -12.23 -4.11 -21.30
N ILE A 117 -11.92 -5.25 -21.91
CA ILE A 117 -11.73 -5.36 -23.37
C ILE A 117 -13.06 -5.09 -24.09
N LEU A 118 -14.12 -5.79 -23.71
CA LEU A 118 -15.42 -5.68 -24.35
C LEU A 118 -16.05 -4.30 -24.15
N LEU A 119 -15.80 -3.64 -23.02
CA LEU A 119 -16.39 -2.34 -22.68
C LEU A 119 -15.60 -1.13 -23.18
N LYS A 120 -14.28 -1.25 -23.44
CA LYS A 120 -13.45 -0.14 -23.96
C LYS A 120 -13.42 -0.04 -25.49
N HIS A 121 -13.94 -1.03 -26.19
CA HIS A 121 -13.80 -1.11 -27.64
C HIS A 121 -14.91 -0.32 -28.37
N GLU A 122 -14.51 0.70 -29.14
CA GLU A 122 -15.37 1.62 -29.94
C GLU A 122 -16.36 0.90 -30.89
N TRP A 123 -16.05 -0.34 -31.30
CA TRP A 123 -16.93 -1.13 -32.18
C TRP A 123 -18.23 -1.59 -31.49
N TRP A 124 -18.22 -1.75 -30.17
CA TRP A 124 -19.42 -2.07 -29.38
C TRP A 124 -20.21 -0.81 -29.00
N GLU A 125 -19.60 0.37 -29.05
CA GLU A 125 -20.31 1.65 -28.83
C GLU A 125 -21.21 2.01 -30.03
N THR A 126 -20.81 1.60 -31.24
CA THR A 126 -21.55 1.85 -32.48
C THR A 126 -22.63 0.81 -32.75
N ASN A 127 -22.43 -0.45 -32.34
CA ASN A 127 -23.46 -1.49 -32.38
C ASN A 127 -23.99 -1.71 -30.97
N SER A 128 -25.03 -0.96 -30.63
CA SER A 128 -25.71 -0.97 -29.34
C SER A 128 -26.17 -2.37 -28.91
N GLU A 129 -25.32 -3.12 -28.23
CA GLU A 129 -25.76 -4.26 -27.41
C GLU A 129 -25.70 -3.89 -25.94
N SER A 130 -26.55 -2.94 -25.54
CA SER A 130 -26.89 -2.72 -24.12
C SER A 130 -27.30 -4.02 -23.41
N ARG A 131 -27.75 -5.02 -24.18
CA ARG A 131 -28.00 -6.40 -23.73
C ARG A 131 -26.73 -7.15 -23.33
N LEU A 132 -25.65 -7.07 -24.09
CA LEU A 132 -24.38 -7.73 -23.75
C LEU A 132 -23.81 -7.14 -22.45
N HIS A 133 -23.85 -5.80 -22.32
CA HIS A 133 -23.44 -5.14 -21.08
C HIS A 133 -24.26 -5.64 -19.88
N LYS A 134 -25.60 -5.68 -20.00
CA LYS A 134 -26.47 -6.21 -18.95
C LYS A 134 -26.18 -7.67 -18.60
N LEU A 135 -26.06 -8.54 -19.61
CA LEU A 135 -25.75 -9.96 -19.42
C LEU A 135 -24.39 -10.17 -18.76
N LEU A 136 -23.39 -9.37 -19.12
CA LEU A 136 -22.06 -9.44 -18.54
C LEU A 136 -22.05 -8.97 -17.09
N MET A 137 -22.78 -7.90 -16.76
CA MET A 137 -22.96 -7.45 -15.37
C MET A 137 -23.77 -8.47 -14.54
N GLU A 138 -24.81 -9.07 -15.10
CA GLU A 138 -25.59 -10.14 -14.46
C GLU A 138 -24.72 -11.38 -14.22
N LEU A 139 -23.93 -11.80 -15.22
CA LEU A 139 -23.02 -12.93 -15.10
C LEU A 139 -21.95 -12.67 -14.04
N GLN A 140 -21.34 -11.48 -14.03
CA GLN A 140 -20.39 -11.09 -13.00
C GLN A 140 -21.01 -11.11 -11.61
N ALA A 141 -22.24 -10.60 -11.45
CA ALA A 141 -22.93 -10.61 -10.17
C ALA A 141 -23.20 -12.05 -9.69
N VAL A 142 -23.65 -12.94 -10.57
CA VAL A 142 -23.89 -14.36 -10.24
C VAL A 142 -22.59 -15.08 -9.91
N LEU A 143 -21.55 -14.91 -10.74
CA LEU A 143 -20.25 -15.54 -10.51
C LEU A 143 -19.57 -15.00 -9.24
N GLY A 144 -19.67 -13.71 -8.97
CA GLY A 144 -19.15 -13.09 -7.75
C GLY A 144 -19.82 -13.65 -6.49
N ARG A 145 -21.16 -13.73 -6.51
CA ARG A 145 -21.94 -14.36 -5.45
C ARG A 145 -21.53 -15.81 -5.20
N LEU A 146 -21.39 -16.60 -6.27
CA LEU A 146 -20.99 -18.01 -6.16
C LEU A 146 -19.54 -18.17 -5.71
N ALA A 147 -18.64 -17.26 -6.13
CA ALA A 147 -17.25 -17.27 -5.70
C ALA A 147 -17.13 -16.99 -4.19
N ARG A 148 -17.92 -16.07 -3.66
CA ARG A 148 -17.92 -15.68 -2.23
C ARG A 148 -18.65 -16.66 -1.31
N LEU A 149 -19.79 -17.19 -1.74
CA LEU A 149 -20.64 -18.06 -0.90
C LEU A 149 -20.33 -19.56 -1.08
N GLY A 150 -19.60 -19.94 -2.14
CA GLY A 150 -19.40 -21.34 -2.50
C GLY A 150 -20.68 -22.02 -3.04
N PRO A 151 -20.62 -23.33 -3.35
CA PRO A 151 -21.77 -24.07 -3.83
C PRO A 151 -22.89 -24.12 -2.79
N ALA A 152 -24.13 -23.83 -3.22
CA ALA A 152 -25.31 -23.73 -2.36
C ALA A 152 -25.66 -25.00 -1.55
N SER A 153 -25.06 -26.15 -1.87
CA SER A 153 -25.23 -27.41 -1.12
C SER A 153 -24.53 -27.42 0.24
N GLN A 154 -23.67 -26.44 0.53
CA GLN A 154 -22.92 -26.30 1.79
C GLN A 154 -23.48 -25.22 2.72
N LEU A 155 -24.71 -24.73 2.47
CA LEU A 155 -25.45 -23.80 3.33
C LEU A 155 -25.97 -24.47 4.63
N SER A 156 -25.23 -25.42 5.19
CA SER A 156 -25.39 -25.82 6.59
C SER A 156 -24.83 -24.73 7.51
N ASP A 157 -25.40 -24.58 8.71
CA ASP A 157 -25.00 -23.63 9.77
C ASP A 157 -23.56 -23.83 10.32
N SER A 158 -22.67 -24.49 9.57
CA SER A 158 -21.30 -24.78 10.01
C SER A 158 -20.43 -23.53 9.96
N ILE A 159 -19.77 -23.27 11.10
CA ILE A 159 -18.78 -22.23 11.37
C ILE A 159 -17.69 -22.19 10.27
N ASP A 160 -17.36 -23.34 9.69
CA ASP A 160 -16.36 -23.50 8.63
C ASP A 160 -16.59 -22.57 7.44
N MET A 161 -17.84 -22.28 7.04
CA MET A 161 -18.17 -21.43 5.88
C MET A 161 -17.78 -19.95 6.04
N GLU A 162 -17.66 -19.45 7.28
CA GLU A 162 -17.29 -18.05 7.54
C GLU A 162 -15.79 -17.80 7.38
N GLU A 163 -14.98 -18.86 7.43
CA GLU A 163 -13.54 -18.84 7.19
C GLU A 163 -13.19 -18.96 5.70
N HIS A 164 -14.16 -19.25 4.82
CA HIS A 164 -13.94 -19.20 3.37
C HIS A 164 -13.78 -17.74 2.93
N LEU A 165 -12.54 -17.36 2.65
CA LEU A 165 -12.15 -16.04 2.10
C LEU A 165 -12.07 -16.04 0.56
N SER A 166 -12.36 -17.18 -0.07
CA SER A 166 -12.28 -17.33 -1.52
C SER A 166 -13.22 -16.35 -2.24
N GLY A 167 -12.71 -15.66 -3.27
CA GLY A 167 -13.50 -14.71 -4.05
C GLY A 167 -13.68 -13.32 -3.43
N ILE A 168 -13.10 -13.06 -2.26
CA ILE A 168 -13.09 -11.74 -1.62
C ILE A 168 -11.73 -11.12 -1.88
N ILE A 169 -11.67 -10.17 -2.81
CA ILE A 169 -10.39 -9.63 -3.34
C ILE A 169 -10.27 -8.13 -3.06
N ILE A 170 -11.40 -7.43 -2.88
CA ILE A 170 -11.46 -6.01 -2.51
C ILE A 170 -12.46 -5.80 -1.35
N PRO A 171 -12.40 -4.67 -0.62
CA PRO A 171 -13.34 -4.39 0.47
C PRO A 171 -14.81 -4.50 0.07
N SER A 172 -15.18 -4.05 -1.14
CA SER A 172 -16.55 -4.16 -1.64
C SER A 172 -17.05 -5.60 -1.70
N ASP A 173 -16.19 -6.58 -1.99
CA ASP A 173 -16.57 -7.99 -2.04
C ASP A 173 -16.98 -8.50 -0.63
N GLU A 174 -16.33 -8.00 0.43
CA GLU A 174 -16.66 -8.33 1.83
C GLU A 174 -18.01 -7.74 2.24
N PHE A 175 -18.30 -6.51 1.83
CA PHE A 175 -19.58 -5.88 2.12
C PHE A 175 -20.72 -6.56 1.35
N GLU A 176 -20.47 -6.96 0.10
CA GLU A 176 -21.40 -7.75 -0.70
C GLU A 176 -21.68 -9.12 -0.09
N PHE A 177 -20.66 -9.80 0.46
CA PHE A 177 -20.85 -11.07 1.16
C PHE A 177 -21.88 -10.93 2.29
N TRP A 178 -21.74 -9.94 3.17
CA TRP A 178 -22.69 -9.77 4.28
C TRP A 178 -24.09 -9.36 3.80
N ALA A 179 -24.17 -8.57 2.73
CA ALA A 179 -25.45 -8.24 2.09
C ALA A 179 -26.14 -9.49 1.51
N GLU A 180 -25.39 -10.41 0.92
CA GLU A 180 -25.92 -11.66 0.37
C GLU A 180 -26.37 -12.63 1.46
N VAL A 181 -25.62 -12.74 2.56
CA VAL A 181 -26.02 -13.54 3.73
C VAL A 181 -27.26 -12.96 4.39
N ALA A 182 -27.36 -11.62 4.49
CA ALA A 182 -28.54 -10.92 5.01
C ALA A 182 -29.81 -11.14 4.15
N GLY A 183 -29.61 -11.33 2.84
CA GLY A 183 -30.65 -11.61 1.84
C GLY A 183 -31.01 -13.10 1.68
N SER A 184 -30.35 -14.01 2.41
CA SER A 184 -30.62 -15.45 2.34
C SER A 184 -32.06 -15.80 2.78
N LEU A 185 -32.63 -16.84 2.17
CA LEU A 185 -34.00 -17.29 2.45
C LEU A 185 -34.05 -18.08 3.77
N GLY A 186 -34.87 -17.61 4.72
CA GLY A 186 -35.10 -18.24 6.01
C GLY A 186 -34.87 -17.28 7.20
N PRO A 187 -35.64 -17.36 8.30
CA PRO A 187 -35.32 -16.68 9.53
C PRO A 187 -34.23 -17.47 10.28
N GLY A 188 -33.24 -16.77 10.84
CA GLY A 188 -32.19 -17.39 11.64
C GLY A 188 -31.20 -16.38 12.22
N PRO A 189 -30.50 -16.72 13.32
CA PRO A 189 -29.51 -15.86 13.97
C PRO A 189 -28.37 -15.47 13.01
N ARG A 190 -28.03 -16.40 12.10
CA ARG A 190 -27.35 -16.22 10.81
C ARG A 190 -27.56 -14.84 10.17
N ARG A 191 -28.82 -14.66 9.80
CA ARG A 191 -29.30 -13.60 8.93
C ARG A 191 -29.43 -12.28 9.67
N GLU A 192 -29.94 -12.30 10.90
CA GLU A 192 -30.07 -11.11 11.74
C GLU A 192 -28.69 -10.50 12.03
N ARG A 193 -27.70 -11.35 12.34
CA ARG A 193 -26.30 -10.94 12.49
C ARG A 193 -25.73 -10.32 11.20
N ALA A 194 -25.98 -10.95 10.06
CA ALA A 194 -25.54 -10.43 8.77
C ALA A 194 -26.19 -9.07 8.42
N GLN A 195 -27.47 -8.89 8.75
CA GLN A 195 -28.18 -7.61 8.59
C GLN A 195 -27.59 -6.52 9.49
N HIS A 196 -27.21 -6.88 10.72
CA HIS A 196 -26.52 -5.97 11.63
C HIS A 196 -25.16 -5.53 11.04
N PHE A 197 -24.30 -6.47 10.61
CA PHE A 197 -23.03 -6.14 9.96
C PHE A 197 -23.22 -5.34 8.66
N GLN A 198 -24.20 -5.69 7.83
CA GLN A 198 -24.54 -4.95 6.62
C GLN A 198 -24.89 -3.48 6.93
N THR A 199 -25.57 -3.23 8.07
CA THR A 199 -25.92 -1.88 8.53
C THR A 199 -24.67 -1.12 8.98
N LEU A 200 -23.81 -1.74 9.78
CA LEU A 200 -22.55 -1.14 10.22
C LEU A 200 -21.61 -0.81 9.04
N PHE A 201 -21.56 -1.65 8.01
CA PHE A 201 -20.72 -1.42 6.83
C PHE A 201 -21.26 -0.37 5.84
N GLN A 202 -22.48 0.14 6.01
CA GLN A 202 -23.08 1.12 5.08
C GLN A 202 -22.20 2.35 4.79
N PRO A 203 -21.52 2.97 5.78
CA PRO A 203 -20.64 4.11 5.52
C PRO A 203 -19.49 3.71 4.58
N LEU A 204 -18.89 2.53 4.79
CA LEU A 204 -17.79 2.05 3.93
C LEU A 204 -18.26 1.70 2.52
N VAL A 205 -19.45 1.12 2.36
CA VAL A 205 -20.01 0.84 1.02
C VAL A 205 -20.13 2.13 0.20
N LYS A 206 -20.60 3.22 0.81
CA LYS A 206 -20.73 4.53 0.14
C LYS A 206 -19.37 5.13 -0.23
N LEU A 207 -18.38 4.98 0.66
CA LEU A 207 -17.03 5.48 0.44
C LEU A 207 -16.30 4.71 -0.68
N PHE A 208 -16.26 3.38 -0.59
CA PHE A 208 -15.52 2.55 -1.54
C PHE A 208 -16.18 2.46 -2.92
N SER A 209 -17.49 2.69 -3.03
CA SER A 209 -18.17 2.82 -4.34
C SER A 209 -17.72 4.04 -5.16
N HIS A 210 -17.17 5.07 -4.50
CA HIS A 210 -16.69 6.31 -5.15
C HIS A 210 -15.17 6.49 -5.01
N CYS A 211 -14.44 5.40 -4.73
CA CYS A 211 -13.00 5.41 -4.47
C CYS A 211 -12.19 6.00 -5.65
N GLU A 212 -12.65 5.80 -6.90
CA GLU A 212 -11.98 6.33 -8.10
C GLU A 212 -12.01 7.85 -8.21
N THR A 213 -12.95 8.53 -7.54
CA THR A 213 -13.12 10.00 -7.58
C THR A 213 -12.49 10.72 -6.39
N TRP A 214 -12.07 9.98 -5.37
CA TRP A 214 -11.58 10.50 -4.10
C TRP A 214 -10.27 11.29 -4.19
N GLN A 215 -10.11 12.39 -3.46
CA GLN A 215 -8.88 13.21 -3.50
C GLN A 215 -8.00 13.00 -2.26
N LEU A 216 -6.67 13.16 -2.39
CA LEU A 216 -5.74 13.02 -1.26
C LEU A 216 -6.09 13.88 -0.03
N ASP A 217 -6.79 15.01 -0.25
CA ASP A 217 -7.30 15.89 0.80
C ASP A 217 -8.33 15.21 1.72
N GLU A 218 -9.12 14.28 1.20
CA GLU A 218 -10.23 13.62 1.89
C GLU A 218 -9.77 12.31 2.59
N GLY A 219 -8.46 12.13 2.77
CA GLY A 219 -7.87 10.80 3.04
C GLY A 219 -7.81 10.43 4.47
N GLN A 220 -7.54 11.44 5.29
CA GLN A 220 -7.64 11.26 6.72
C GLN A 220 -9.08 10.92 7.09
N ASP A 221 -10.07 11.61 6.52
CA ASP A 221 -11.49 11.32 6.74
C ASP A 221 -11.82 9.87 6.35
N LEU A 222 -11.25 9.35 5.25
CA LEU A 222 -11.43 7.97 4.82
C LEU A 222 -10.81 6.98 5.82
N VAL A 223 -9.61 7.26 6.33
CA VAL A 223 -8.95 6.45 7.37
C VAL A 223 -9.79 6.44 8.64
N ASP A 224 -10.26 7.60 9.07
CA ASP A 224 -11.01 7.77 10.33
C ASP A 224 -12.36 7.06 10.27
N VAL A 225 -13.11 7.20 9.16
CA VAL A 225 -14.39 6.49 8.98
C VAL A 225 -14.16 4.97 8.88
N SER A 226 -13.09 4.55 8.19
CA SER A 226 -12.75 3.12 8.11
C SER A 226 -12.41 2.56 9.48
N HIS A 227 -11.60 3.27 10.26
CA HIS A 227 -11.24 2.87 11.62
C HIS A 227 -12.48 2.76 12.51
N GLN A 228 -13.34 3.78 12.52
CA GLN A 228 -14.55 3.81 13.33
C GLN A 228 -15.50 2.64 12.98
N VAL A 229 -15.78 2.41 11.69
CA VAL A 229 -16.68 1.33 11.29
C VAL A 229 -16.12 -0.03 11.66
N ILE A 230 -14.81 -0.24 11.49
CA ILE A 230 -14.17 -1.51 11.87
C ILE A 230 -14.16 -1.69 13.38
N GLU A 231 -13.93 -0.62 14.16
CA GLU A 231 -14.03 -0.65 15.62
C GLU A 231 -15.45 -1.04 16.07
N GLU A 232 -16.49 -0.47 15.46
CA GLU A 232 -17.89 -0.80 15.73
C GLU A 232 -18.21 -2.26 15.40
N VAL A 233 -17.77 -2.76 14.23
CA VAL A 233 -17.97 -4.16 13.81
C VAL A 233 -17.23 -5.14 14.72
N TRP A 234 -16.00 -4.82 15.10
CA TRP A 234 -15.19 -5.66 15.98
C TRP A 234 -15.76 -5.69 17.40
N GLY A 235 -16.18 -4.52 17.91
CA GLY A 235 -16.65 -4.30 19.27
C GLY A 235 -18.12 -4.63 19.52
N GLN A 236 -18.95 -4.88 18.51
CA GLN A 236 -20.37 -5.17 18.71
C GLN A 236 -20.60 -6.37 19.62
N THR A 237 -21.59 -6.29 20.50
CA THR A 237 -21.95 -7.36 21.46
C THR A 237 -23.36 -7.92 21.27
N GLU A 238 -24.11 -7.41 20.29
CA GLU A 238 -25.50 -7.79 20.02
C GLU A 238 -25.61 -9.20 19.44
N HIS A 239 -24.62 -9.60 18.64
CA HIS A 239 -24.57 -10.89 17.98
C HIS A 239 -23.23 -11.60 18.24
N SER A 240 -23.13 -12.86 17.78
CA SER A 240 -21.86 -13.59 17.83
C SER A 240 -20.73 -12.77 17.17
N PRO A 241 -19.49 -12.88 17.68
CA PRO A 241 -18.38 -12.05 17.24
C PRO A 241 -18.08 -12.19 15.75
N TYR A 242 -17.51 -11.13 15.18
CA TYR A 242 -16.95 -11.18 13.84
C TYR A 242 -15.69 -12.07 13.84
N PRO A 243 -15.51 -13.00 12.88
CA PRO A 243 -14.37 -13.92 12.90
C PRO A 243 -13.01 -13.20 12.77
N GLU A 244 -12.03 -13.61 13.57
CA GLU A 244 -10.71 -12.96 13.64
C GLU A 244 -9.93 -13.06 12.32
N SER A 245 -9.87 -14.27 11.72
CA SER A 245 -9.22 -14.50 10.42
C SER A 245 -9.79 -13.63 9.31
N ARG A 246 -11.11 -13.46 9.32
CA ARG A 246 -11.84 -12.60 8.37
C ARG A 246 -11.57 -11.12 8.63
N MET A 247 -11.44 -10.71 9.89
CA MET A 247 -11.11 -9.33 10.25
C MET A 247 -9.69 -8.99 9.80
N GLN A 248 -8.75 -9.90 10.06
CA GLN A 248 -7.38 -9.77 9.57
C GLN A 248 -7.38 -9.60 8.05
N HIS A 249 -8.12 -10.44 7.32
CA HIS A 249 -8.25 -10.33 5.87
C HIS A 249 -8.81 -8.96 5.45
N LEU A 250 -9.91 -8.49 6.05
CA LEU A 250 -10.51 -7.20 5.75
C LEU A 250 -9.55 -6.02 5.98
N LEU A 251 -8.77 -6.03 7.07
CA LEU A 251 -7.74 -5.01 7.32
C LEU A 251 -6.70 -4.95 6.18
N HIS A 252 -6.29 -6.10 5.64
CA HIS A 252 -5.39 -6.18 4.49
C HIS A 252 -6.05 -5.71 3.19
N LEU A 253 -7.33 -6.05 2.96
CA LEU A 253 -8.07 -5.59 1.78
C LEU A 253 -8.21 -4.06 1.76
N ILE A 254 -8.53 -3.47 2.91
CA ILE A 254 -8.63 -2.01 3.05
C ILE A 254 -7.24 -1.36 2.85
N ALA A 255 -6.18 -1.96 3.39
CA ALA A 255 -4.81 -1.50 3.15
C ALA A 255 -4.45 -1.54 1.65
N GLY A 256 -4.79 -2.63 0.96
CA GLY A 256 -4.61 -2.75 -0.49
C GLY A 256 -5.38 -1.69 -1.29
N ALA A 257 -6.59 -1.36 -0.85
CA ALA A 257 -7.38 -0.26 -1.43
C ALA A 257 -6.68 1.09 -1.22
N PHE A 258 -6.14 1.38 -0.04
CA PHE A 258 -5.32 2.58 0.21
C PHE A 258 -4.04 2.60 -0.66
N CYS A 259 -3.34 1.47 -0.80
CA CYS A 259 -2.18 1.36 -1.69
C CYS A 259 -2.55 1.68 -3.14
N TRP A 260 -3.66 1.14 -3.64
CA TRP A 260 -4.15 1.44 -4.99
C TRP A 260 -4.47 2.93 -5.14
N LEU A 261 -5.21 3.49 -4.19
CA LEU A 261 -5.69 4.86 -4.20
C LEU A 261 -4.53 5.87 -4.22
N VAL A 262 -3.56 5.71 -3.32
CA VAL A 262 -2.37 6.55 -3.24
C VAL A 262 -1.54 6.45 -4.52
N ARG A 263 -1.28 5.22 -5.00
CA ARG A 263 -0.52 5.03 -6.26
C ARG A 263 -1.23 5.64 -7.44
N HIS A 264 -2.54 5.43 -7.57
CA HIS A 264 -3.33 5.98 -8.66
C HIS A 264 -3.26 7.51 -8.67
N ARG A 265 -3.41 8.15 -7.50
CA ARG A 265 -3.35 9.61 -7.38
C ARG A 265 -1.98 10.20 -7.58
N LEU A 266 -0.92 9.54 -7.15
CA LEU A 266 0.43 10.05 -7.35
C LEU A 266 0.98 9.73 -8.74
N SER A 267 0.46 8.72 -9.43
CA SER A 267 0.88 8.37 -10.81
C SER A 267 0.58 9.46 -11.85
N THR A 268 -0.38 10.35 -11.55
CA THR A 268 -0.73 11.49 -12.41
C THR A 268 0.17 12.71 -12.16
N LEU A 269 1.02 12.66 -11.14
CA LEU A 269 1.89 13.75 -10.74
C LEU A 269 3.32 13.53 -11.20
N ASP A 270 3.94 14.61 -11.65
CA ASP A 270 5.39 14.65 -11.82
C ASP A 270 6.07 14.91 -10.48
N ILE A 271 6.46 13.83 -9.81
CA ILE A 271 6.99 13.84 -8.44
C ILE A 271 8.38 14.47 -8.39
N TRP A 272 9.18 14.29 -9.44
CA TRP A 272 10.58 14.68 -9.46
C TRP A 272 10.79 16.08 -10.01
N THR A 273 10.23 16.39 -11.17
CA THR A 273 10.43 17.68 -11.85
C THR A 273 9.29 18.68 -11.63
N GLY A 274 8.19 18.25 -11.01
CA GLY A 274 7.08 19.12 -10.63
C GLY A 274 7.45 20.17 -9.57
N SER A 275 6.60 21.18 -9.42
CA SER A 275 6.78 22.25 -8.43
C SER A 275 6.78 21.68 -7.01
N PHE A 276 7.87 21.90 -6.27
CA PHE A 276 8.01 21.40 -4.90
C PHE A 276 6.87 21.86 -3.97
N GLY A 277 6.41 23.11 -4.11
CA GLY A 277 5.33 23.66 -3.29
C GLY A 277 3.97 22.99 -3.50
N PHE A 278 3.79 22.25 -4.59
CA PHE A 278 2.59 21.45 -4.84
C PHE A 278 2.81 19.96 -4.56
N VAL A 279 3.96 19.41 -4.99
CA VAL A 279 4.28 17.98 -4.83
C VAL A 279 4.47 17.59 -3.36
N GLN A 280 5.16 18.42 -2.57
CA GLN A 280 5.47 18.08 -1.18
C GLN A 280 4.22 17.95 -0.31
N PRO A 281 3.21 18.85 -0.37
CA PRO A 281 1.95 18.63 0.32
C PRO A 281 1.23 17.34 -0.10
N MET A 282 1.28 16.97 -1.37
CA MET A 282 0.63 15.75 -1.87
C MET A 282 1.33 14.47 -1.37
N LEU A 283 2.67 14.46 -1.34
CA LEU A 283 3.44 13.34 -0.76
C LEU A 283 3.17 13.21 0.75
N ASN A 284 3.13 14.32 1.50
CA ASN A 284 2.79 14.29 2.92
C ASN A 284 1.39 13.70 3.14
N LYS A 285 0.37 14.17 2.40
CA LYS A 285 -0.99 13.64 2.53
C LYS A 285 -1.05 12.14 2.24
N ALA A 286 -0.35 11.70 1.19
CA ALA A 286 -0.26 10.28 0.85
C ALA A 286 0.42 9.44 1.96
N GLU A 287 1.54 9.92 2.52
CA GLU A 287 2.20 9.26 3.65
C GLU A 287 1.30 9.22 4.89
N THR A 288 0.63 10.33 5.20
CA THR A 288 -0.31 10.44 6.33
C THR A 288 -1.46 9.43 6.20
N VAL A 289 -2.03 9.25 5.00
CA VAL A 289 -3.07 8.24 4.77
C VAL A 289 -2.53 6.82 5.02
N CYS A 290 -1.34 6.50 4.49
CA CYS A 290 -0.74 5.18 4.68
C CYS A 290 -0.44 4.91 6.15
N ARG A 291 0.24 5.83 6.84
CA ARG A 291 0.60 5.68 8.27
C ARG A 291 -0.64 5.72 9.17
N GLY A 292 -1.62 6.56 8.86
CA GLY A 292 -2.87 6.63 9.60
C GLY A 292 -3.61 5.29 9.61
N TRP A 293 -3.67 4.59 8.47
CA TRP A 293 -4.27 3.25 8.45
C TRP A 293 -3.41 2.19 9.16
N LEU A 294 -2.08 2.27 9.08
CA LEU A 294 -1.19 1.39 9.85
C LEU A 294 -1.40 1.57 11.36
N ASP A 295 -1.50 2.81 11.83
CA ASP A 295 -1.78 3.14 13.22
C ASP A 295 -3.17 2.65 13.65
N ALA A 296 -4.18 2.82 12.79
CA ALA A 296 -5.52 2.27 13.00
C ALA A 296 -5.50 0.74 13.15
N CYS A 297 -4.79 0.02 12.26
CA CYS A 297 -4.63 -1.43 12.36
C CYS A 297 -3.99 -1.83 13.70
N GLN A 298 -2.94 -1.12 14.14
CA GLN A 298 -2.32 -1.38 15.43
C GLN A 298 -3.28 -1.12 16.59
N GLN A 299 -4.04 -0.03 16.56
CA GLN A 299 -4.99 0.30 17.62
C GLN A 299 -6.09 -0.76 17.75
N LEU A 300 -6.64 -1.22 16.63
CA LEU A 300 -7.68 -2.25 16.58
C LEU A 300 -7.21 -3.63 17.06
N THR A 301 -5.93 -3.95 16.82
CA THR A 301 -5.36 -5.30 17.06
C THR A 301 -4.47 -5.38 18.29
N ARG A 302 -4.34 -4.28 19.06
CA ARG A 302 -3.54 -4.24 20.29
C ARG A 302 -4.07 -5.21 21.35
N PRO A 303 -3.19 -5.88 22.11
CA PRO A 303 -3.60 -6.70 23.25
C PRO A 303 -4.36 -5.84 24.29
N GLY A 304 -5.54 -6.31 24.72
CA GLY A 304 -6.34 -5.63 25.73
C GLY A 304 -7.45 -4.71 25.19
N THR A 305 -7.73 -4.73 23.89
CA THR A 305 -8.98 -4.20 23.33
C THR A 305 -10.20 -5.01 23.82
N LEU A 306 -11.42 -4.47 23.63
CA LEU A 306 -12.68 -5.05 24.12
C LEU A 306 -12.89 -6.54 23.74
N ARG A 307 -12.23 -7.00 22.67
CA ARG A 307 -12.14 -8.42 22.29
C ARG A 307 -10.68 -8.80 22.08
N HIS A 308 -10.26 -9.91 22.70
CA HIS A 308 -8.88 -10.39 22.61
C HIS A 308 -8.52 -10.76 21.17
N TRP A 309 -7.61 -9.98 20.58
CA TRP A 309 -6.88 -10.35 19.37
C TRP A 309 -5.82 -11.40 19.73
N HIS A 310 -5.78 -12.52 19.01
CA HIS A 310 -4.86 -13.62 19.24
C HIS A 310 -3.71 -13.57 18.22
N GLY A 311 -2.62 -12.94 18.63
CA GLY A 311 -1.39 -12.90 17.83
C GLY A 311 -0.80 -11.51 17.80
N ASP A 312 0.10 -11.30 16.84
CA ASP A 312 0.74 -10.01 16.64
C ASP A 312 -0.23 -9.01 16.01
N CYS A 313 0.04 -7.72 16.27
CA CYS A 313 -0.72 -6.64 15.64
C CYS A 313 -0.65 -6.76 14.11
N VAL A 314 -1.78 -6.54 13.44
CA VAL A 314 -1.82 -6.61 11.98
C VAL A 314 -0.99 -5.48 11.38
N GLN A 315 -0.04 -5.84 10.51
CA GLN A 315 0.82 -4.92 9.77
C GLN A 315 0.78 -5.29 8.28
N PRO A 316 -0.06 -4.62 7.48
CA PRO A 316 -0.12 -4.86 6.03
C PRO A 316 1.20 -4.47 5.35
N GLU A 317 2.01 -5.47 4.98
CA GLU A 317 3.37 -5.27 4.46
C GLU A 317 3.43 -4.32 3.25
N GLU A 318 2.51 -4.48 2.29
CA GLU A 318 2.46 -3.63 1.10
C GLU A 318 2.27 -2.14 1.41
N LEU A 319 1.52 -1.82 2.46
CA LEU A 319 1.26 -0.44 2.87
C LEU A 319 2.44 0.14 3.66
N VAL A 320 3.11 -0.69 4.46
CA VAL A 320 4.36 -0.31 5.15
C VAL A 320 5.43 0.05 4.12
N GLU A 321 5.65 -0.82 3.13
CA GLU A 321 6.66 -0.59 2.09
C GLU A 321 6.35 0.67 1.26
N LEU A 322 5.07 0.92 0.95
CA LEU A 322 4.65 2.14 0.27
C LEU A 322 4.90 3.38 1.14
N ALA A 323 4.54 3.35 2.42
CA ALA A 323 4.73 4.48 3.34
C ALA A 323 6.21 4.86 3.47
N ASP A 324 7.09 3.85 3.60
CA ASP A 324 8.52 4.08 3.73
C ASP A 324 9.14 4.61 2.42
N ARG A 325 8.70 4.09 1.28
CA ARG A 325 9.09 4.60 -0.04
C ARG A 325 8.65 6.07 -0.25
N LEU A 326 7.42 6.42 0.15
CA LEU A 326 6.93 7.79 0.09
C LEU A 326 7.77 8.73 0.95
N ARG A 327 8.10 8.30 2.17
CA ARG A 327 8.97 9.04 3.09
C ARG A 327 10.36 9.27 2.47
N GLU A 328 10.97 8.25 1.88
CA GLU A 328 12.27 8.38 1.21
C GLU A 328 12.22 9.38 0.05
N VAL A 329 11.20 9.30 -0.81
CA VAL A 329 11.00 10.26 -1.91
C VAL A 329 10.84 11.68 -1.37
N GLN A 330 10.06 11.84 -0.31
CA GLN A 330 9.85 13.13 0.34
C GLN A 330 11.15 13.69 0.93
N LEU A 331 11.98 12.86 1.56
CA LEU A 331 13.29 13.26 2.10
C LEU A 331 14.20 13.76 0.98
N LEU A 332 14.32 13.00 -0.11
CA LEU A 332 15.14 13.37 -1.28
C LEU A 332 14.69 14.70 -1.90
N ARG A 333 13.38 14.89 -2.10
CA ARG A 333 12.80 16.12 -2.65
C ARG A 333 12.98 17.31 -1.72
N THR A 334 12.79 17.11 -0.41
CA THR A 334 12.95 18.16 0.59
C THR A 334 14.40 18.61 0.69
N MET A 335 15.34 17.65 0.71
CA MET A 335 16.77 17.95 0.70
C MET A 335 17.16 18.74 -0.55
N LEU A 336 16.71 18.32 -1.74
CA LEU A 336 16.98 19.05 -2.98
C LEU A 336 16.43 20.48 -2.94
N SER A 337 15.19 20.67 -2.48
CA SER A 337 14.60 22.00 -2.34
C SER A 337 15.39 22.88 -1.37
N GLN A 338 15.89 22.31 -0.26
CA GLN A 338 16.74 23.01 0.70
C GLN A 338 18.06 23.47 0.07
N VAL A 339 18.67 22.64 -0.78
CA VAL A 339 19.86 23.02 -1.56
C VAL A 339 19.54 24.14 -2.55
N GLU A 340 18.44 24.04 -3.30
CA GLU A 340 18.00 25.08 -4.25
C GLU A 340 17.71 26.43 -3.57
N ILE A 341 17.19 26.43 -2.34
CA ILE A 341 16.95 27.65 -1.55
C ILE A 341 18.26 28.35 -1.14
N LEU A 342 19.36 27.60 -0.96
CA LEU A 342 20.65 28.13 -0.52
C LEU A 342 21.52 28.58 -1.71
N LEU A 343 21.49 27.86 -2.82
CA LEU A 343 22.30 28.12 -4.00
C LEU A 343 21.65 29.14 -4.94
N SER A 344 22.45 30.00 -5.56
CA SER A 344 21.97 30.90 -6.61
C SER A 344 21.70 30.12 -7.92
N PRO A 345 20.87 30.63 -8.84
CA PRO A 345 20.58 29.95 -10.10
C PRO A 345 21.84 29.56 -10.89
N LEU A 346 22.85 30.44 -10.92
CA LEU A 346 24.12 30.18 -11.59
C LEU A 346 24.91 29.03 -10.95
N GLU A 347 24.97 28.97 -9.62
CA GLU A 347 25.61 27.86 -8.91
C GLU A 347 24.85 26.54 -9.13
N GLN A 348 23.52 26.58 -9.16
CA GLN A 348 22.70 25.39 -9.41
C GLN A 348 22.97 24.81 -10.80
N GLU A 349 23.10 25.66 -11.82
CA GLU A 349 23.45 25.25 -13.18
C GLU A 349 24.89 24.71 -13.25
N THR A 350 25.85 25.42 -12.64
CA THR A 350 27.27 25.03 -12.66
C THR A 350 27.51 23.69 -11.96
N LEU A 351 26.79 23.43 -10.87
CA LEU A 351 26.91 22.20 -10.09
C LEU A 351 25.99 21.08 -10.60
N GLY A 352 25.20 21.33 -11.64
CA GLY A 352 24.32 20.34 -12.25
C GLY A 352 23.24 19.81 -11.29
N VAL A 353 22.72 20.65 -10.38
CA VAL A 353 21.83 20.22 -9.28
C VAL A 353 20.60 19.49 -9.80
N LYS A 354 19.98 19.98 -10.88
CA LYS A 354 18.79 19.35 -11.47
C LYS A 354 19.11 18.04 -12.19
N GLN A 355 20.30 17.91 -12.77
CA GLN A 355 20.74 16.71 -13.49
C GLN A 355 20.96 15.53 -12.53
N THR A 356 21.27 15.79 -11.26
CA THR A 356 21.41 14.74 -10.23
C THR A 356 20.14 13.89 -10.06
N LEU A 357 18.96 14.42 -10.40
CA LEU A 357 17.68 13.69 -10.33
C LEU A 357 17.48 12.66 -11.44
N GLN A 358 18.24 12.70 -12.54
CA GLN A 358 18.00 11.84 -13.70
C GLN A 358 17.94 10.33 -13.38
N PRO A 359 18.82 9.77 -12.54
CA PRO A 359 18.74 8.35 -12.15
C PRO A 359 17.40 8.02 -11.50
N LEU A 360 16.87 8.91 -10.67
CA LEU A 360 15.60 8.73 -9.96
C LEU A 360 14.39 8.90 -10.88
N CYS A 361 14.45 9.83 -11.85
CA CYS A 361 13.39 10.02 -12.84
C CYS A 361 13.19 8.79 -13.75
N SER A 362 14.23 7.98 -13.93
CA SER A 362 14.15 6.74 -14.72
C SER A 362 13.43 5.60 -14.00
N GLN A 363 13.23 5.72 -12.69
CA GLN A 363 12.58 4.72 -11.85
C GLN A 363 11.14 5.14 -11.54
N ASN A 364 10.21 4.18 -11.51
CA ASN A 364 8.90 4.42 -10.95
C ASN A 364 8.98 4.25 -9.42
N PRO A 365 8.80 5.32 -8.62
CA PRO A 365 8.89 5.23 -7.17
C PRO A 365 7.85 4.28 -6.56
N PHE A 366 6.75 3.96 -7.26
CA PHE A 366 5.68 3.10 -6.77
C PHE A 366 5.88 1.61 -7.04
N HIS A 367 6.98 1.23 -7.69
CA HIS A 367 7.35 -0.16 -7.89
C HIS A 367 8.26 -0.61 -6.73
N TYR A 368 7.71 -0.74 -5.53
CA TYR A 368 8.49 -0.98 -4.29
C TYR A 368 8.72 -2.46 -3.94
N ILE A 369 8.11 -3.38 -4.68
CA ILE A 369 8.22 -4.85 -4.51
C ILE A 369 9.70 -5.27 -4.51
N MET A 370 10.06 -6.24 -3.66
CA MET A 370 11.43 -6.77 -3.41
C MET A 370 12.40 -6.79 -4.60
N HIS A 371 11.95 -7.19 -5.81
CA HIS A 371 12.80 -7.26 -7.00
C HIS A 371 13.25 -5.88 -7.55
N ASN A 372 12.54 -4.81 -7.21
CA ASN A 372 12.84 -3.44 -7.66
C ASN A 372 13.63 -2.61 -6.64
N GLN A 373 13.91 -3.16 -5.45
CA GLN A 373 14.69 -2.45 -4.43
C GLN A 373 16.16 -2.20 -4.86
N ALA A 374 16.78 -3.15 -5.54
CA ALA A 374 18.19 -3.01 -5.94
C ALA A 374 18.41 -1.89 -6.99
N PRO A 375 17.64 -1.82 -8.09
CA PRO A 375 17.68 -0.68 -9.02
C PRO A 375 17.40 0.65 -8.33
N TRP A 376 16.41 0.70 -7.44
CA TRP A 376 16.10 1.91 -6.68
C TRP A 376 17.29 2.38 -5.83
N ARG A 377 17.89 1.48 -5.04
CA ARG A 377 19.04 1.82 -4.19
C ARG A 377 20.25 2.27 -5.00
N ALA A 378 20.47 1.69 -6.20
CA ALA A 378 21.51 2.15 -7.11
C ALA A 378 21.25 3.59 -7.60
N ALA A 379 20.01 3.91 -7.98
CA ALA A 379 19.64 5.26 -8.39
C ALA A 379 19.79 6.29 -7.26
N VAL A 380 19.43 5.94 -6.02
CA VAL A 380 19.65 6.80 -4.85
C VAL A 380 21.14 7.00 -4.58
N SER A 381 21.95 5.95 -4.68
CA SER A 381 23.41 6.06 -4.52
C SER A 381 24.06 6.94 -5.59
N GLU A 382 23.56 6.89 -6.83
CA GLU A 382 24.04 7.75 -7.93
C GLU A 382 23.65 9.22 -7.69
N PHE A 383 22.40 9.47 -7.29
CA PHE A 383 21.92 10.78 -6.86
C PHE A 383 22.80 11.34 -5.72
N ASP A 384 23.04 10.56 -4.67
CA ASP A 384 23.85 10.95 -3.52
C ASP A 384 25.28 11.32 -3.92
N SER A 385 25.88 10.52 -4.81
CA SER A 385 27.23 10.77 -5.34
C SER A 385 27.29 12.07 -6.17
N GLY A 386 26.27 12.34 -6.97
CA GLY A 386 26.15 13.58 -7.75
C GLY A 386 25.95 14.83 -6.87
N MET A 387 25.28 14.69 -5.73
CA MET A 387 24.94 15.80 -4.84
C MET A 387 26.09 16.30 -3.96
N VAL A 388 27.19 15.54 -3.79
CA VAL A 388 28.28 15.86 -2.85
C VAL A 388 28.83 17.29 -2.99
N GLN A 389 29.05 17.78 -4.23
CA GLN A 389 29.58 19.14 -4.42
C GLN A 389 28.53 20.22 -4.13
N ALA A 390 27.27 19.97 -4.48
CA ALA A 390 26.16 20.86 -4.17
C ALA A 390 25.91 20.95 -2.66
N GLU A 391 25.95 19.82 -1.96
CA GLU A 391 25.86 19.73 -0.49
C GLU A 391 26.97 20.53 0.19
N ARG A 392 28.22 20.36 -0.25
CA ARG A 392 29.35 21.11 0.31
C ARG A 392 29.15 22.61 0.17
N LYS A 393 28.73 23.08 -1.01
CA LYS A 393 28.49 24.51 -1.26
C LYS A 393 27.29 25.04 -0.46
N ALA A 394 26.23 24.24 -0.37
CA ALA A 394 25.06 24.57 0.43
C ALA A 394 25.40 24.66 1.93
N ALA A 395 26.24 23.75 2.44
CA ALA A 395 26.73 23.77 3.82
C ALA A 395 27.51 25.05 4.14
N GLU A 396 28.42 25.50 3.26
CA GLU A 396 29.14 26.77 3.44
C GLU A 396 28.17 27.97 3.59
N LYS A 397 27.13 28.02 2.77
CA LYS A 397 26.13 29.09 2.83
C LYS A 397 25.22 28.98 4.04
N LEU A 398 24.84 27.76 4.40
CA LEU A 398 24.04 27.50 5.58
C LEU A 398 24.81 27.91 6.85
N ALA A 399 26.10 27.61 6.94
CA ALA A 399 26.98 28.06 8.03
C ALA A 399 26.93 29.58 8.20
N LEU A 400 27.04 30.34 7.10
CA LEU A 400 26.96 31.81 7.12
C LEU A 400 25.59 32.30 7.60
N ARG A 401 24.49 31.68 7.16
CA ARG A 401 23.14 32.02 7.62
C ARG A 401 22.95 31.74 9.11
N LEU A 402 23.41 30.57 9.58
CA LEU A 402 23.35 30.19 10.99
C LEU A 402 24.14 31.17 11.87
N ARG A 403 25.34 31.59 11.43
CA ARG A 403 26.12 32.63 12.12
C ARG A 403 25.37 33.97 12.19
N GLY A 404 24.70 34.36 11.11
CA GLY A 404 23.86 35.57 11.08
C GLY A 404 22.67 35.50 12.04
N ALA A 405 22.12 34.31 12.29
CA ALA A 405 20.98 34.08 13.19
C ALA A 405 21.37 33.90 14.67
N GLN A 406 22.67 33.90 15.02
CA GLN A 406 23.14 33.65 16.39
C GLN A 406 22.63 34.65 17.45
N GLY A 407 22.15 35.83 17.04
CA GLY A 407 21.58 36.82 17.94
C GLY A 407 20.22 36.44 18.54
N SER A 408 19.53 35.44 17.99
CA SER A 408 18.21 35.01 18.47
C SER A 408 18.07 33.49 18.43
N VAL A 409 17.86 32.87 19.60
CA VAL A 409 17.66 31.41 19.73
C VAL A 409 16.47 30.93 18.88
N VAL A 410 15.42 31.73 18.79
CA VAL A 410 14.21 31.40 18.00
C VAL A 410 14.51 31.42 16.50
N GLN A 411 15.26 32.42 16.02
CA GLN A 411 15.65 32.50 14.60
C GLN A 411 16.63 31.40 14.23
N LEU A 412 17.59 31.12 15.12
CA LEU A 412 18.54 30.03 14.93
C LEU A 412 17.81 28.69 14.84
N LEU A 413 16.89 28.39 15.77
CA LEU A 413 16.10 27.16 15.70
C LEU A 413 15.23 27.11 14.44
N ALA A 414 14.64 28.23 14.02
CA ALA A 414 13.82 28.28 12.81
C ALA A 414 14.63 27.91 11.55
N GLU A 415 15.85 28.43 11.41
CA GLU A 415 16.75 28.06 10.31
C GLU A 415 17.14 26.57 10.39
N PHE A 416 17.41 26.05 11.60
CA PHE A 416 17.70 24.63 11.77
C PHE A 416 16.52 23.74 11.34
N LEU A 417 15.31 24.05 11.79
CA LEU A 417 14.11 23.29 11.41
C LEU A 417 13.81 23.39 9.91
N ARG A 418 14.12 24.52 9.29
CA ARG A 418 13.93 24.74 7.85
C ARG A 418 14.86 23.88 7.00
N PHE A 419 16.10 23.66 7.44
CA PHE A 419 17.15 22.93 6.71
C PHE A 419 17.48 21.56 7.31
N ARG A 420 16.56 20.97 8.09
CA ARG A 420 16.83 19.73 8.85
C ARG A 420 17.29 18.56 7.99
N GLU A 421 16.61 18.29 6.88
CA GLU A 421 16.92 17.13 6.03
C GLU A 421 18.31 17.26 5.39
N LEU A 422 18.68 18.47 4.98
CA LEU A 422 20.01 18.76 4.47
C LEU A 422 21.08 18.65 5.56
N MET A 423 20.81 19.12 6.78
CA MET A 423 21.75 19.00 7.89
C MET A 423 21.90 17.56 8.40
N ALA A 424 20.90 16.71 8.23
CA ALA A 424 20.98 15.29 8.54
C ALA A 424 21.91 14.53 7.58
N ARG A 425 22.24 15.10 6.42
CA ARG A 425 23.18 14.49 5.46
C ARG A 425 24.58 14.40 6.08
N PRO A 426 25.29 13.25 5.98
CA PRO A 426 26.59 13.06 6.61
C PRO A 426 27.61 14.16 6.29
N ASN A 427 27.73 14.55 5.02
CA ASN A 427 28.68 15.57 4.57
C ASN A 427 28.39 16.96 5.17
N VAL A 428 27.11 17.33 5.23
CA VAL A 428 26.67 18.64 5.73
C VAL A 428 26.73 18.67 7.25
N SER A 429 26.27 17.59 7.90
CA SER A 429 26.35 17.39 9.35
C SER A 429 27.78 17.58 9.86
N HIS A 430 28.74 16.97 9.17
CA HIS A 430 30.16 17.06 9.52
C HIS A 430 30.75 18.45 9.24
N ALA A 431 30.29 19.13 8.18
CA ALA A 431 30.72 20.49 7.84
C ALA A 431 30.16 21.55 8.80
N LEU A 432 28.98 21.32 9.39
CA LEU A 432 28.29 22.23 10.30
C LEU A 432 28.47 21.89 11.78
N TYR A 433 29.45 21.06 12.12
CA TYR A 433 29.69 20.60 13.49
C TYR A 433 29.77 21.78 14.48
N THR A 434 30.55 22.81 14.16
CA THR A 434 30.71 23.99 15.03
C THR A 434 29.41 24.76 15.26
N GLU A 435 28.60 24.92 14.22
CA GLU A 435 27.32 25.61 14.27
C GLU A 435 26.27 24.80 15.06
N ARG A 436 26.30 23.46 14.94
CA ARG A 436 25.46 22.53 15.73
C ARG A 436 25.77 22.60 17.21
N GLU A 437 27.05 22.55 17.59
CA GLU A 437 27.51 22.72 18.98
C GLU A 437 27.12 24.10 19.54
N THR A 438 27.24 25.15 18.73
CA THR A 438 26.83 26.50 19.12
C THR A 438 25.33 26.58 19.40
N LEU A 439 24.49 25.98 18.54
CA LEU A 439 23.04 25.90 18.78
C LEU A 439 22.76 25.14 20.08
N LEU A 440 23.36 23.96 20.25
CA LEU A 440 23.13 23.13 21.44
C LEU A 440 23.47 23.90 22.72
N GLY A 441 24.63 24.56 22.75
CA GLY A 441 25.04 25.42 23.86
C GLY A 441 24.01 26.51 24.16
N ARG A 442 23.50 27.19 23.13
CA ARG A 442 22.47 28.24 23.27
C ARG A 442 21.11 27.69 23.75
N LEU A 443 20.69 26.54 23.26
CA LEU A 443 19.45 25.89 23.70
C LEU A 443 19.56 25.48 25.17
N LEU A 444 20.70 24.93 25.58
CA LEU A 444 20.96 24.59 26.97
C LEU A 444 20.99 25.83 27.87
N GLU A 445 21.63 26.92 27.44
CA GLU A 445 21.58 28.22 28.14
C GLU A 445 20.14 28.73 28.28
N HIS A 446 19.34 28.65 27.21
CA HIS A 446 17.96 29.10 27.22
C HIS A 446 17.08 28.27 28.16
N ILE A 447 17.20 26.94 28.13
CA ILE A 447 16.49 26.04 29.06
C ILE A 447 16.90 26.30 30.51
N ARG A 448 18.20 26.54 30.76
CA ARG A 448 18.70 26.92 32.10
C ARG A 448 18.10 28.25 32.56
N ALA A 449 18.01 29.24 31.68
CA ALA A 449 17.37 30.52 31.97
C ALA A 449 15.89 30.35 32.30
N LEU A 450 15.13 29.61 31.49
CA LEU A 450 13.71 29.30 31.77
C LEU A 450 13.53 28.61 33.12
N ARG A 451 14.43 27.68 33.48
CA ARG A 451 14.40 26.99 34.77
C ARG A 451 14.74 27.92 35.93
N ALA A 452 15.67 28.87 35.74
CA ALA A 452 16.00 29.87 36.74
C ALA A 452 14.84 30.84 36.97
N ASP A 453 14.24 31.35 35.89
CA ASP A 453 13.06 32.22 35.92
C ASP A 453 11.89 31.54 36.66
N PHE A 454 11.65 30.26 36.35
CA PHE A 454 10.62 29.49 37.05
C PHE A 454 10.91 29.41 38.56
N ARG A 455 12.13 29.02 38.95
CA ARG A 455 12.51 28.90 40.37
C ARG A 455 12.41 30.23 41.12
N GLN A 456 12.81 31.33 40.48
CA GLN A 456 12.77 32.64 41.09
C GLN A 456 11.34 33.15 41.28
N CYS A 457 10.44 32.89 40.31
CA CYS A 457 9.11 33.49 40.28
C CYS A 457 7.99 32.57 40.82
N CYS A 458 8.21 31.27 40.97
CA CYS A 458 7.14 30.30 41.29
C CYS A 458 6.47 30.47 42.66
N HIS A 459 7.11 31.18 43.59
CA HIS A 459 6.59 31.41 44.94
C HIS A 459 6.13 32.86 45.18
N GLY A 460 6.32 33.76 44.21
CA GLY A 460 5.98 35.17 44.36
C GLY A 460 4.60 35.51 43.78
N THR A 461 4.06 36.63 44.23
CA THR A 461 2.76 37.16 43.81
C THR A 461 2.89 37.85 42.43
N PRO A 462 1.94 37.66 41.50
CA PRO A 462 1.99 38.32 40.19
C PRO A 462 2.19 39.84 40.26
N GLY A 463 3.21 40.35 39.57
CA GLY A 463 3.53 41.78 39.51
C GLY A 463 4.40 42.29 40.67
N GLU A 464 4.70 41.46 41.67
CA GLU A 464 5.67 41.78 42.72
C GLU A 464 7.09 41.34 42.33
N PRO A 465 8.14 41.97 42.87
CA PRO A 465 9.52 41.53 42.67
C PRO A 465 9.70 40.09 43.19
N GLY A 466 10.03 39.16 42.29
CA GLY A 466 10.14 37.73 42.61
C GLY A 466 8.86 36.94 42.36
N GLY A 467 7.83 37.54 41.76
CA GLY A 467 6.65 36.85 41.23
C GLY A 467 6.56 36.88 39.70
N PRO A 468 5.63 36.11 39.11
CA PRO A 468 5.46 36.06 37.67
C PRO A 468 4.90 37.38 37.12
N LEU A 469 5.07 37.61 35.82
CA LEU A 469 4.56 38.82 35.17
C LEU A 469 3.03 38.91 35.30
N ALA A 470 2.51 40.06 35.73
CA ALA A 470 1.08 40.29 35.85
C ALA A 470 0.45 40.55 34.48
N GLY A 471 -0.48 39.68 34.08
CA GLY A 471 -1.35 39.89 32.94
C GLY A 471 -2.44 40.91 33.23
N LYS A 472 -2.87 41.64 32.20
CA LYS A 472 -3.93 42.65 32.33
C LYS A 472 -5.25 41.99 32.76
N ASN A 473 -5.80 42.43 33.89
CA ASN A 473 -7.08 41.98 34.44
C ASN A 473 -7.18 40.46 34.72
N LEU A 474 -6.05 39.78 34.97
CA LEU A 474 -6.07 38.37 35.33
C LEU A 474 -6.05 38.19 36.86
N PRO A 475 -6.98 37.41 37.44
CA PRO A 475 -6.85 36.95 38.81
C PRO A 475 -5.55 36.15 39.01
N GLU A 476 -4.98 36.20 40.21
CA GLU A 476 -3.68 35.59 40.53
C GLU A 476 -3.55 34.13 40.05
N VAL A 477 -4.54 33.29 40.37
CA VAL A 477 -4.54 31.87 39.98
C VAL A 477 -4.49 31.70 38.46
N VAL A 478 -5.30 32.49 37.73
CA VAL A 478 -5.35 32.44 36.27
C VAL A 478 -4.03 32.94 35.67
N ASN A 479 -3.45 33.99 36.25
CA ASN A 479 -2.16 34.52 35.82
C ASN A 479 -1.04 33.49 35.97
N ASN A 480 -1.01 32.79 37.10
CA ASN A 480 -0.02 31.74 37.37
C ASN A 480 -0.17 30.57 36.38
N ILE A 481 -1.39 30.12 36.10
CA ILE A 481 -1.65 29.06 35.10
C ILE A 481 -1.17 29.50 33.71
N VAL A 482 -1.50 30.72 33.29
CA VAL A 482 -1.09 31.25 31.98
C VAL A 482 0.43 31.37 31.90
N TRP A 483 1.10 31.87 32.94
CA TRP A 483 2.55 31.97 32.99
C TRP A 483 3.23 30.61 32.92
N VAL A 484 2.77 29.62 33.68
CA VAL A 484 3.30 28.25 33.61
C VAL A 484 3.06 27.63 32.24
N ARG A 485 1.86 27.75 31.66
CA ARG A 485 1.60 27.26 30.30
C ARG A 485 2.48 27.92 29.25
N GLN A 486 2.81 29.21 29.41
CA GLN A 486 3.75 29.89 28.51
C GLN A 486 5.18 29.38 28.67
N LEU A 487 5.64 29.12 29.89
CA LEU A 487 6.95 28.50 30.14
C LEU A 487 7.00 27.07 29.61
N GLU A 488 5.94 26.29 29.82
CA GLU A 488 5.78 24.95 29.29
C GLU A 488 5.79 24.97 27.75
N ALA A 489 5.02 25.84 27.10
CA ALA A 489 5.02 26.00 25.65
C ALA A 489 6.40 26.39 25.11
N LYS A 490 7.13 27.28 25.80
CA LYS A 490 8.50 27.64 25.44
C LYS A 490 9.44 26.45 25.59
N ALA A 491 9.34 25.66 26.66
CA ALA A 491 10.19 24.50 26.88
C ALA A 491 9.85 23.34 25.93
N SER A 492 8.57 23.05 25.73
CA SER A 492 8.07 21.99 24.85
C SER A 492 8.37 22.28 23.38
N PHE A 493 8.39 23.55 22.96
CA PHE A 493 8.86 23.93 21.62
C PHE A 493 10.27 23.41 21.31
N PHE A 494 11.12 23.23 22.34
CA PHE A 494 12.47 22.68 22.20
C PHE A 494 12.56 21.16 22.51
N SER A 495 11.55 20.58 23.16
CA SER A 495 11.53 19.16 23.56
C SER A 495 10.64 18.25 22.70
N CYS A 496 9.60 18.80 22.05
CA CYS A 496 8.51 18.04 21.42
C CYS A 496 8.78 17.68 19.94
N LYS A 497 10.01 17.84 19.47
CA LYS A 497 10.46 17.26 18.20
C LYS A 497 11.42 16.13 18.54
N GLU A 498 10.84 15.00 18.95
CA GLU A 498 11.53 13.77 19.36
C GLU A 498 12.52 13.23 18.30
N ASP A 499 12.46 13.69 17.05
CA ASP A 499 13.44 13.38 15.99
C ASP A 499 14.82 14.05 16.16
N LEU A 500 15.00 15.00 17.10
CA LEU A 500 16.31 15.64 17.29
C LEU A 500 17.33 14.73 17.99
N HIS A 501 16.89 13.71 18.73
CA HIS A 501 17.80 12.86 19.51
C HIS A 501 18.61 11.87 18.66
N GLU A 502 18.16 11.51 17.47
CA GLU A 502 18.94 10.68 16.53
C GLU A 502 19.89 11.49 15.65
N GLN A 503 19.83 12.83 15.72
CA GLN A 503 20.57 13.72 14.83
C GLN A 503 21.53 14.68 15.54
N PHE A 504 21.81 14.49 16.84
CA PHE A 504 22.88 15.18 17.55
C PHE A 504 24.13 14.31 17.72
#